data_AF-A0A661I819-F1
#
_entry.id   AF-A0A661I819-F1
#
_cell.length_a   1.000
_cell.length_b   1.000
_cell.length_c   1.000
_cell.angle_alpha   90.00
_cell.angle_beta   90.00
_cell.angle_gamma   90.00
#
_symmetry.space_group_name_H-M   'P 1'
#
loop_
_entity.id
_entity.type
_entity.pdbx_description
1 polymer ?
#
loop_
_entity_poly.entity_id
_entity_poly.type
_entity_poly.pdbx_seq_one_letter_code
_entity_poly.pdbx_strand_id
1 'polypeptide(L)'
;MFQKSLLKNFIKSFNAPNYDEVIKLVTKDKFIAEDANGAEFIVLLSQMLNWTNCTREVKNSTDMKKADAVVYDQNNNPIAIIELKSSDKNISNRDTIAQAFRYKNEKPTCRFVIVSNFKQLDIYSDSSDICFSLDMTSSNSYTTLYALANQTSLEQNEIARLKKLSKSQDEITKEVYREYSNFRLKLLNNLIENNKELSRENIFECANRLLDRFMFILFAEDRGLIPANSIDAIIKQYHNSQEWGDDTPLYNYYKKYFQFIDTGNPKVNIPKYNGNLFKPDEQLENLIIDDDIIKDDLSHLSTYDFSDDVGVEVLGHIFEQSLNDLEKIKESLIEEHQIKNTRKKDGVFYTPKFITKYIVNNTVAKLCSDKKEKLKLYEEIKDTKKAKERRRDTLHEYREYLESLKIVDPACGSGAFLTACFRYLLGEHQWLQNELFKYEAGLFDYHDIDKQIIEKNLFGVDINGASVGIAKLSLWLQT
;
A
#
# COMPACT_ATOMS: atom_id res chain seq x y z
N MET A 1 -11.63 10.27 -5.39
CA MET A 1 -11.23 9.26 -4.38
C MET A 1 -10.63 10.03 -3.20
N PHE A 2 -10.87 9.63 -1.95
CA PHE A 2 -10.24 10.30 -0.80
C PHE A 2 -8.89 9.66 -0.48
N GLN A 3 -7.95 10.49 -0.02
CA GLN A 3 -6.59 10.12 0.39
C GLN A 3 -6.63 9.01 1.45
N LYS A 4 -5.84 7.94 1.27
CA LYS A 4 -5.92 6.77 2.14
C LYS A 4 -5.39 7.03 3.54
N SER A 5 -4.38 7.88 3.72
CA SER A 5 -3.87 8.23 5.04
C SER A 5 -4.89 9.00 5.89
N LEU A 6 -5.70 9.88 5.25
CA LEU A 6 -6.82 10.54 5.93
C LEU A 6 -7.85 9.52 6.40
N LEU A 7 -8.15 8.52 5.57
CA LEU A 7 -9.06 7.43 5.95
C LEU A 7 -8.46 6.57 7.08
N LYS A 8 -7.18 6.19 6.99
CA LYS A 8 -6.43 5.42 8.00
C LYS A 8 -6.51 6.12 9.35
N ASN A 9 -6.20 7.42 9.40
CA ASN A 9 -6.27 8.23 10.62
C ASN A 9 -7.70 8.41 11.13
N PHE A 10 -8.67 8.60 10.22
CA PHE A 10 -10.08 8.70 10.59
C PHE A 10 -10.58 7.40 11.22
N ILE A 11 -10.24 6.24 10.65
CA ILE A 11 -10.58 4.93 11.21
C ILE A 11 -9.96 4.73 12.60
N LYS A 12 -8.68 5.13 12.79
CA LYS A 12 -8.00 5.05 14.10
C LYS A 12 -8.71 5.87 15.19
N SER A 13 -9.45 6.92 14.84
CA SER A 13 -10.22 7.71 15.80
C SER A 13 -11.47 7.01 16.34
N PHE A 14 -11.89 5.90 15.72
CA PHE A 14 -12.97 5.07 16.20
C PHE A 14 -12.43 3.89 16.99
N ASN A 15 -12.96 3.68 18.19
CA ASN A 15 -12.84 2.39 18.84
C ASN A 15 -13.65 1.38 18.03
N ALA A 16 -12.98 0.42 17.39
CA ALA A 16 -13.62 -0.65 16.66
C ALA A 16 -14.52 -1.48 17.60
N PRO A 17 -15.86 -1.49 17.43
CA PRO A 17 -16.70 -2.48 18.09
C PRO A 17 -16.23 -3.92 17.80
N ASN A 18 -16.50 -4.86 18.70
CA ASN A 18 -16.22 -6.27 18.43
C ASN A 18 -17.17 -6.76 17.30
N TYR A 19 -16.62 -7.02 16.12
CA TYR A 19 -17.37 -7.39 14.91
C TYR A 19 -17.50 -8.90 14.70
N ASP A 20 -16.99 -9.73 15.62
CA ASP A 20 -16.92 -11.19 15.46
C ASP A 20 -18.30 -11.84 15.26
N GLU A 21 -19.35 -11.31 15.88
CA GLU A 21 -20.71 -11.82 15.72
C GLU A 21 -21.29 -11.52 14.33
N VAL A 22 -20.98 -10.35 13.76
CA VAL A 22 -21.43 -9.93 12.42
C VAL A 22 -20.68 -10.71 11.34
N ILE A 23 -19.36 -10.88 11.50
CA ILE A 23 -18.53 -11.66 10.58
C ILE A 23 -19.01 -13.12 10.55
N LYS A 24 -19.27 -13.73 11.71
CA LYS A 24 -19.82 -15.10 11.80
C LYS A 24 -21.19 -15.25 11.13
N LEU A 25 -21.97 -14.18 11.01
CA LEU A 25 -23.27 -14.19 10.32
C LEU A 25 -23.09 -14.14 8.81
N VAL A 26 -22.24 -13.24 8.29
CA VAL A 26 -22.00 -13.07 6.84
C VAL A 26 -21.20 -14.23 6.23
N THR A 27 -20.31 -14.86 7.01
CA THR A 27 -19.47 -16.00 6.58
C THR A 27 -20.13 -17.36 6.75
N LYS A 28 -21.32 -17.45 7.37
CA LYS A 28 -22.12 -18.69 7.39
C LYS A 28 -22.75 -18.94 6.03
N ASP A 29 -22.85 -20.22 5.63
CA ASP A 29 -23.48 -20.68 4.37
C ASP A 29 -24.91 -20.12 4.13
N LYS A 30 -25.58 -19.63 5.18
CA LYS A 30 -26.90 -19.00 5.12
C LYS A 30 -27.00 -17.75 4.22
N PHE A 31 -25.92 -16.98 4.04
CA PHE A 31 -25.90 -15.82 3.12
C PHE A 31 -25.22 -16.12 1.77
N ILE A 32 -24.67 -17.33 1.63
CA ILE A 32 -24.07 -17.83 0.38
C ILE A 32 -25.12 -18.60 -0.45
N ALA A 33 -26.19 -19.09 0.17
CA ALA A 33 -27.34 -19.71 -0.50
C ALA A 33 -28.36 -18.68 -1.02
N GLU A 34 -29.15 -19.08 -2.02
CA GLU A 34 -30.15 -18.27 -2.77
C GLU A 34 -31.21 -17.54 -1.89
N ASP A 35 -31.27 -17.83 -0.59
CA ASP A 35 -32.23 -17.30 0.39
C ASP A 35 -31.62 -16.29 1.38
N ALA A 36 -30.60 -15.54 0.99
CA ALA A 36 -30.06 -14.44 1.80
C ALA A 36 -31.18 -13.45 2.16
N ASN A 37 -31.64 -13.50 3.43
CA ASN A 37 -32.76 -12.68 3.88
C ASN A 37 -32.29 -11.23 4.02
N GLY A 38 -32.39 -10.44 2.94
CA GLY A 38 -31.97 -9.03 2.91
C GLY A 38 -32.56 -8.20 4.04
N ALA A 39 -33.73 -8.60 4.54
CA ALA A 39 -34.38 -8.03 5.70
C ALA A 39 -33.56 -8.19 7.00
N GLU A 40 -32.92 -9.34 7.21
CA GLU A 40 -32.01 -9.63 8.33
C GLU A 40 -30.69 -8.88 8.18
N PHE A 41 -30.14 -8.83 6.96
CA PHE A 41 -28.91 -8.09 6.66
C PHE A 41 -29.05 -6.59 6.98
N ILE A 42 -30.16 -5.96 6.59
CA ILE A 42 -30.44 -4.54 6.89
C ILE A 42 -30.56 -4.30 8.40
N VAL A 43 -31.20 -5.21 9.14
CA VAL A 43 -31.32 -5.10 10.61
C VAL A 43 -29.96 -5.16 11.27
N LEU A 44 -29.11 -6.09 10.84
CA LEU A 44 -27.74 -6.23 11.35
C LEU A 44 -26.89 -4.99 11.04
N LEU A 45 -26.94 -4.48 9.80
CA LEU A 45 -26.25 -3.24 9.44
C LEU A 45 -26.74 -2.05 10.27
N SER A 46 -28.05 -1.93 10.49
CA SER A 46 -28.63 -0.84 11.29
C SER A 46 -28.13 -0.87 12.73
N GLN A 47 -28.06 -2.06 13.35
CA GLN A 47 -27.50 -2.23 14.70
C GLN A 47 -26.01 -1.92 14.73
N MET A 48 -25.24 -2.49 13.80
CA MET A 48 -23.78 -2.32 13.75
C MET A 48 -23.38 -0.86 13.51
N LEU A 49 -24.11 -0.15 12.65
CA LEU A 49 -23.82 1.23 12.26
C LEU A 49 -24.53 2.26 13.14
N ASN A 50 -25.22 1.81 14.19
CA ASN A 50 -25.98 2.64 15.10
C ASN A 50 -26.99 3.55 14.38
N TRP A 51 -27.62 3.06 13.31
CA TRP A 51 -28.63 3.82 12.59
C TRP A 51 -29.89 3.98 13.45
N THR A 52 -30.26 5.23 13.70
CA THR A 52 -31.38 5.57 14.60
C THR A 52 -32.72 5.28 13.96
N ASN A 53 -32.81 5.42 12.63
CA ASN A 53 -34.00 5.09 11.86
C ASN A 53 -33.62 4.53 10.48
N CYS A 54 -33.91 3.24 10.28
CA CYS A 54 -33.79 2.57 8.99
C CYS A 54 -35.12 1.88 8.67
N THR A 55 -35.76 2.29 7.57
CA THR A 55 -37.04 1.73 7.11
C THR A 55 -36.83 0.88 5.86
N ARG A 56 -37.38 -0.34 5.85
CA ARG A 56 -37.29 -1.28 4.72
C ARG A 56 -38.42 -1.09 3.71
N GLU A 57 -38.20 -1.56 2.49
CA GLU A 57 -39.18 -1.63 1.39
C GLU A 57 -39.92 -0.30 1.10
N VAL A 58 -39.16 0.80 1.08
CA VAL A 58 -39.74 2.13 0.90
C VAL A 58 -40.11 2.33 -0.57
N LYS A 59 -41.41 2.53 -0.82
CA LYS A 59 -41.95 2.75 -2.17
C LYS A 59 -41.62 4.13 -2.69
N ASN A 60 -41.32 4.19 -3.98
CA ASN A 60 -41.11 5.41 -4.71
C ASN A 60 -42.44 6.06 -5.12
N SER A 61 -42.44 7.40 -5.21
CA SER A 61 -43.63 8.22 -5.46
C SER A 61 -44.15 8.10 -6.90
N THR A 62 -43.26 7.78 -7.85
CA THR A 62 -43.48 7.96 -9.29
C THR A 62 -43.65 6.66 -10.08
N ASP A 63 -43.00 5.55 -9.67
CA ASP A 63 -42.94 4.32 -10.48
C ASP A 63 -43.24 3.01 -9.70
N MET A 64 -43.74 3.11 -8.47
CA MET A 64 -44.02 1.98 -7.55
C MET A 64 -42.84 1.04 -7.26
N LYS A 65 -41.63 1.34 -7.75
CA LYS A 65 -40.43 0.58 -7.39
C LYS A 65 -40.06 0.85 -5.92
N LYS A 66 -39.43 -0.13 -5.28
CA LYS A 66 -39.05 -0.08 -3.87
C LYS A 66 -37.54 -0.03 -3.75
N ALA A 67 -37.03 0.86 -2.91
CA ALA A 67 -35.70 0.68 -2.34
C ALA A 67 -35.78 -0.39 -1.24
N ASP A 68 -34.73 -1.20 -1.10
CA ASP A 68 -34.70 -2.25 -0.08
C ASP A 68 -34.69 -1.66 1.33
N ALA A 69 -33.95 -0.56 1.54
CA ALA A 69 -34.05 0.26 2.74
C ALA A 69 -33.63 1.72 2.54
N VAL A 70 -34.04 2.55 3.50
CA VAL A 70 -33.70 3.97 3.58
C VAL A 70 -33.31 4.30 5.02
N VAL A 71 -32.17 4.94 5.19
CA VAL A 71 -31.66 5.47 6.46
C VAL A 71 -32.02 6.94 6.57
N TYR A 72 -32.46 7.36 7.76
CA TYR A 72 -32.90 8.73 8.03
C TYR A 72 -32.00 9.41 9.08
N ASP A 73 -31.89 10.73 8.99
CA ASP A 73 -31.27 11.54 10.04
C ASP A 73 -32.20 11.72 11.26
N GLN A 74 -31.68 12.37 12.31
CA GLN A 74 -32.45 12.76 13.50
C GLN A 74 -33.71 13.60 13.21
N ASN A 75 -33.77 14.29 12.07
CA ASN A 75 -34.90 15.10 11.64
C ASN A 75 -35.86 14.32 10.71
N ASN A 76 -35.68 13.01 10.58
CA ASN A 76 -36.45 12.11 9.73
C ASN A 76 -36.35 12.43 8.22
N ASN A 77 -35.24 13.05 7.79
CA ASN A 77 -34.92 13.21 6.38
C ASN A 77 -34.12 12.00 5.88
N PRO A 78 -34.41 11.47 4.68
CA PRO A 78 -33.61 10.38 4.12
C PRO A 78 -32.19 10.87 3.83
N ILE A 79 -31.19 10.12 4.28
CA ILE A 79 -29.76 10.43 4.12
C ILE A 79 -29.00 9.38 3.29
N ALA A 80 -29.42 8.11 3.36
CA ALA A 80 -28.82 7.02 2.59
C ALA A 80 -29.89 6.04 2.08
N ILE A 81 -29.66 5.49 0.89
CA ILE A 81 -30.50 4.45 0.28
C ILE A 81 -29.70 3.16 0.21
N ILE A 82 -30.37 2.05 0.47
CA ILE A 82 -29.78 0.72 0.40
C ILE A 82 -30.49 -0.06 -0.70
N GLU A 83 -29.70 -0.60 -1.63
CA GLU A 83 -30.15 -1.50 -2.69
C GLU A 83 -29.36 -2.81 -2.60
N LEU A 84 -30.06 -3.92 -2.49
CA LEU A 84 -29.50 -5.26 -2.36
C LEU A 84 -29.66 -6.05 -3.67
N LYS A 85 -28.71 -6.95 -3.90
CA LYS A 85 -28.76 -7.96 -4.96
C LYS A 85 -28.42 -9.32 -4.40
N SER A 86 -28.80 -10.38 -5.11
CA SER A 86 -28.38 -11.73 -4.78
C SER A 86 -26.85 -11.87 -4.90
N SER A 87 -26.28 -12.80 -4.14
CA SER A 87 -24.84 -12.94 -3.93
C SER A 87 -24.05 -13.36 -5.19
N ASP A 88 -24.73 -13.84 -6.22
CA ASP A 88 -24.19 -14.21 -7.54
C ASP A 88 -24.10 -13.02 -8.51
N LYS A 89 -24.77 -11.89 -8.21
CA LYS A 89 -24.86 -10.75 -9.12
C LYS A 89 -23.68 -9.80 -8.97
N ASN A 90 -23.25 -9.28 -10.12
CA ASN A 90 -22.35 -8.15 -10.18
C ASN A 90 -23.11 -6.85 -9.87
N ILE A 91 -22.78 -6.20 -8.76
CA ILE A 91 -23.42 -4.96 -8.30
C ILE A 91 -22.88 -3.70 -8.97
N SER A 92 -21.74 -3.78 -9.66
CA SER A 92 -21.16 -2.69 -10.44
C SER A 92 -21.86 -2.51 -11.80
N ASN A 93 -22.99 -3.20 -12.04
CA ASN A 93 -23.81 -3.01 -13.25
C ASN A 93 -24.55 -1.66 -13.21
N ARG A 94 -24.46 -0.92 -14.33
CA ARG A 94 -25.09 0.39 -14.53
C ARG A 94 -26.58 0.41 -14.23
N ASP A 95 -27.33 -0.66 -14.53
CA ASP A 95 -28.77 -0.69 -14.28
C ASP A 95 -29.12 -0.68 -12.80
N THR A 96 -28.34 -1.39 -11.98
CA THR A 96 -28.53 -1.44 -10.52
C THR A 96 -28.20 -0.09 -9.90
N ILE A 97 -27.09 0.52 -10.33
CA ILE A 97 -26.69 1.86 -9.88
C ILE A 97 -27.74 2.89 -10.31
N ALA A 98 -28.19 2.86 -11.57
CA ALA A 98 -29.21 3.77 -12.07
C ALA A 98 -30.54 3.65 -11.31
N GLN A 99 -30.94 2.44 -10.91
CA GLN A 99 -32.13 2.23 -10.08
C GLN A 99 -31.99 2.92 -8.71
N ALA A 100 -30.88 2.70 -8.01
CA ALA A 100 -30.66 3.30 -6.69
C ALA A 100 -30.55 4.83 -6.75
N PHE A 101 -29.91 5.38 -7.80
CA PHE A 101 -29.80 6.82 -8.01
C PHE A 101 -31.12 7.50 -8.37
N ARG A 102 -32.06 6.81 -9.01
CA ARG A 102 -33.42 7.37 -9.25
C ARG A 102 -34.09 7.73 -7.94
N TYR A 103 -34.06 6.81 -6.96
CA TYR A 103 -34.63 7.07 -5.64
C TYR A 103 -33.90 8.22 -4.93
N LYS A 104 -32.56 8.28 -5.02
CA LYS A 104 -31.76 9.39 -4.48
C LYS A 104 -32.21 10.73 -5.04
N ASN A 105 -32.38 10.83 -6.36
CA ASN A 105 -32.72 12.07 -7.03
C ASN A 105 -34.14 12.57 -6.71
N GLU A 106 -35.06 11.70 -6.26
CA GLU A 106 -36.38 12.11 -5.75
C GLU A 106 -36.33 12.70 -4.34
N LYS A 107 -35.23 12.49 -3.59
CA LYS A 107 -35.09 12.88 -2.20
C LYS A 107 -33.97 13.92 -2.06
N PRO A 108 -34.28 15.23 -1.96
CA PRO A 108 -33.28 16.30 -1.98
C PRO A 108 -32.22 16.21 -0.87
N THR A 109 -32.57 15.62 0.28
CA THR A 109 -31.70 15.45 1.44
C THR A 109 -30.83 14.19 1.37
N CYS A 110 -31.14 13.27 0.45
CA CYS A 110 -30.45 11.98 0.38
C CYS A 110 -29.09 12.16 -0.30
N ARG A 111 -28.03 11.85 0.44
CA ARG A 111 -26.64 12.08 0.02
C ARG A 111 -25.96 10.82 -0.45
N PHE A 112 -26.35 9.66 0.09
CA PHE A 112 -25.66 8.41 -0.15
C PHE A 112 -26.53 7.35 -0.81
N VAL A 113 -25.88 6.50 -1.58
CA VAL A 113 -26.43 5.23 -2.09
C VAL A 113 -25.46 4.13 -1.67
N ILE A 114 -25.97 3.06 -1.08
CA ILE A 114 -25.24 1.88 -0.65
C ILE A 114 -25.80 0.70 -1.44
N VAL A 115 -24.94 0.02 -2.19
CA VAL A 115 -25.32 -1.16 -2.98
C VAL A 115 -24.54 -2.36 -2.48
N SER A 116 -25.19 -3.51 -2.29
CA SER A 116 -24.50 -4.71 -1.81
C SER A 116 -25.07 -6.01 -2.38
N ASN A 117 -24.19 -6.99 -2.60
CA ASN A 117 -24.55 -8.40 -2.83
C ASN A 117 -24.09 -9.30 -1.68
N PHE A 118 -24.05 -8.76 -0.45
CA PHE A 118 -23.58 -9.40 0.77
C PHE A 118 -22.07 -9.70 0.83
N LYS A 119 -21.40 -9.96 -0.30
CA LYS A 119 -19.95 -10.17 -0.39
C LYS A 119 -19.20 -8.86 -0.63
N GLN A 120 -19.76 -8.00 -1.47
CA GLN A 120 -19.25 -6.67 -1.77
C GLN A 120 -20.28 -5.62 -1.32
N LEU A 121 -19.79 -4.48 -0.83
CA LEU A 121 -20.60 -3.31 -0.50
C LEU A 121 -19.94 -2.06 -1.08
N ASP A 122 -20.66 -1.37 -1.95
CA ASP A 122 -20.23 -0.14 -2.60
C ASP A 122 -21.00 1.06 -2.04
N ILE A 123 -20.28 2.11 -1.68
CA ILE A 123 -20.82 3.39 -1.21
C ILE A 123 -20.65 4.42 -2.32
N TYR A 124 -21.73 5.13 -2.63
CA TYR A 124 -21.81 6.20 -3.61
C TYR A 124 -22.33 7.48 -2.95
N SER A 125 -21.99 8.65 -3.52
CA SER A 125 -22.52 9.95 -3.09
C SER A 125 -23.23 10.69 -4.23
N ASP A 126 -22.61 11.71 -4.78
CA ASP A 126 -23.24 12.68 -5.68
C ASP A 126 -23.24 12.21 -7.14
N SER A 127 -22.28 11.36 -7.52
CA SER A 127 -22.18 10.73 -8.84
C SER A 127 -22.30 9.22 -8.74
N SER A 128 -22.56 8.57 -9.88
CA SER A 128 -22.51 7.11 -10.02
C SER A 128 -21.10 6.52 -9.95
N ASP A 129 -20.10 7.32 -9.59
CA ASP A 129 -18.75 6.84 -9.32
C ASP A 129 -18.67 6.31 -7.89
N ILE A 130 -18.06 5.13 -7.75
CA ILE A 130 -17.87 4.49 -6.46
C ILE A 130 -16.99 5.40 -5.59
N CYS A 131 -17.50 5.76 -4.41
CA CYS A 131 -16.72 6.48 -3.41
C CYS A 131 -15.82 5.52 -2.64
N PHE A 132 -16.36 4.34 -2.31
CA PHE A 132 -15.63 3.28 -1.62
C PHE A 132 -16.26 1.91 -1.90
N SER A 133 -15.43 0.88 -2.01
CA SER A 133 -15.86 -0.51 -2.18
C SER A 133 -15.24 -1.37 -1.08
N LEU A 134 -16.05 -2.24 -0.49
CA LEU A 134 -15.69 -3.05 0.67
C LEU A 134 -15.91 -4.53 0.36
N ASP A 135 -14.90 -5.34 0.63
CA ASP A 135 -15.04 -6.79 0.71
C ASP A 135 -15.60 -7.17 2.09
N MET A 136 -16.88 -7.47 2.12
CA MET A 136 -17.60 -7.83 3.34
C MET A 136 -17.21 -9.21 3.89
N THR A 137 -16.35 -9.97 3.19
CA THR A 137 -15.76 -11.20 3.72
C THR A 137 -14.51 -10.95 4.59
N SER A 138 -13.95 -9.74 4.53
CA SER A 138 -12.77 -9.32 5.28
C SER A 138 -13.14 -8.61 6.59
N SER A 139 -12.51 -9.00 7.69
CA SER A 139 -12.74 -8.38 9.00
C SER A 139 -12.41 -6.88 9.02
N ASN A 140 -11.35 -6.47 8.33
CA ASN A 140 -10.88 -5.08 8.27
C ASN A 140 -11.90 -4.13 7.59
N SER A 141 -12.73 -4.66 6.70
CA SER A 141 -13.75 -3.89 5.99
C SER A 141 -14.85 -3.39 6.92
N TYR A 142 -15.14 -4.09 8.03
CA TYR A 142 -16.19 -3.67 8.96
C TYR A 142 -15.84 -2.42 9.75
N THR A 143 -14.57 -2.26 10.16
CA THR A 143 -14.14 -1.03 10.84
C THR A 143 -14.21 0.17 9.89
N THR A 144 -13.81 -0.04 8.63
CA THR A 144 -13.90 1.00 7.59
C THR A 144 -15.36 1.36 7.30
N LEU A 145 -16.23 0.35 7.16
CA LEU A 145 -17.67 0.55 6.97
C LEU A 145 -18.28 1.30 8.15
N TYR A 146 -17.93 0.95 9.38
CA TYR A 146 -18.39 1.66 10.57
C TYR A 146 -17.95 3.12 10.58
N ALA A 147 -16.66 3.39 10.33
CA ALA A 147 -16.15 4.76 10.27
C ALA A 147 -16.87 5.60 9.21
N LEU A 148 -17.15 5.04 8.03
CA LEU A 148 -17.73 5.78 6.91
C LEU A 148 -19.26 5.90 6.96
N ALA A 149 -19.96 4.89 7.50
CA ALA A 149 -21.40 4.73 7.33
C ALA A 149 -22.18 4.67 8.66
N ASN A 150 -21.56 4.86 9.82
CA ASN A 150 -22.32 5.05 11.06
C ASN A 150 -23.24 6.30 10.98
N GLN A 151 -24.26 6.36 11.83
CA GLN A 151 -25.23 7.46 11.83
C GLN A 151 -24.57 8.85 11.81
N THR A 152 -23.63 9.10 12.73
CA THR A 152 -22.95 10.39 12.84
C THR A 152 -22.13 10.72 11.59
N SER A 153 -21.40 9.75 11.04
CA SER A 153 -20.61 9.93 9.83
C SER A 153 -21.47 10.23 8.60
N LEU A 154 -22.62 9.57 8.46
CA LEU A 154 -23.59 9.86 7.41
C LEU A 154 -24.20 11.25 7.59
N GLU A 155 -24.54 11.67 8.82
CA GLU A 155 -25.10 12.99 9.12
C GLU A 155 -24.10 14.13 8.87
N GLN A 156 -22.85 13.96 9.27
CA GLN A 156 -21.77 14.93 9.08
C GLN A 156 -21.19 14.94 7.65
N ASN A 157 -21.57 13.96 6.82
CA ASN A 157 -21.05 13.76 5.47
C ASN A 157 -19.52 13.67 5.47
N GLU A 158 -19.01 12.76 6.29
CA GLU A 158 -17.57 12.53 6.49
C GLU A 158 -16.85 12.17 5.18
N ILE A 159 -17.51 11.46 4.27
CA ILE A 159 -16.98 11.18 2.93
C ILE A 159 -16.68 12.48 2.16
N ALA A 160 -17.59 13.46 2.16
CA ALA A 160 -17.32 14.75 1.50
C ALA A 160 -16.24 15.56 2.23
N ARG A 161 -16.22 15.53 3.57
CA ARG A 161 -15.16 16.19 4.37
C ARG A 161 -13.77 15.62 4.04
N LEU A 162 -13.64 14.29 4.01
CA LEU A 162 -12.40 13.60 3.67
C LEU A 162 -11.98 13.87 2.23
N LYS A 163 -12.91 13.85 1.25
CA LYS A 163 -12.63 14.23 -0.14
C LYS A 163 -12.09 15.65 -0.26
N LYS A 164 -12.64 16.60 0.51
CA LYS A 164 -12.21 18.01 0.50
C LYS A 164 -10.83 18.21 1.12
N LEU A 165 -10.50 17.43 2.16
CA LEU A 165 -9.20 17.47 2.83
C LEU A 165 -8.11 16.71 2.08
N SER A 166 -8.48 15.83 1.16
CA SER A 166 -7.54 15.00 0.41
C SER A 166 -6.60 15.86 -0.41
N LYS A 167 -5.31 15.64 -0.21
CA LYS A 167 -4.24 16.31 -0.95
C LYS A 167 -3.88 15.50 -2.18
N SER A 168 -3.20 16.15 -3.12
CA SER A 168 -2.59 15.43 -4.24
C SER A 168 -1.43 14.56 -3.76
N GLN A 169 -1.14 13.48 -4.48
CA GLN A 169 -0.02 12.58 -4.17
C GLN A 169 1.32 13.34 -4.10
N ASP A 170 1.52 14.33 -4.98
CA ASP A 170 2.72 15.16 -5.01
C ASP A 170 2.86 16.05 -3.77
N GLU A 171 1.75 16.55 -3.22
CA GLU A 171 1.76 17.34 -1.98
C GLU A 171 2.09 16.47 -0.77
N ILE A 172 1.45 15.30 -0.66
CA ILE A 172 1.69 14.34 0.42
C ILE A 172 3.15 13.90 0.42
N THR A 173 3.66 13.57 -0.77
CA THR A 173 5.07 13.23 -1.00
C THR A 173 6.02 14.30 -0.45
N LYS A 174 5.76 15.58 -0.72
CA LYS A 174 6.59 16.69 -0.23
C LYS A 174 6.50 16.86 1.29
N GLU A 175 5.32 16.59 1.87
CA GLU A 175 5.13 16.64 3.32
C GLU A 175 5.90 15.52 4.03
N VAL A 176 5.76 14.28 3.56
CA VAL A 176 6.52 13.11 4.04
C VAL A 176 8.02 13.36 3.93
N TYR A 177 8.49 13.92 2.81
CA TYR A 177 9.90 14.29 2.66
C TYR A 177 10.38 15.25 3.76
N ARG A 178 9.63 16.33 3.98
CA ARG A 178 10.00 17.36 4.96
C ARG A 178 10.06 16.78 6.36
N GLU A 179 9.08 15.95 6.71
CA GLU A 179 9.00 15.31 8.03
C GLU A 179 10.10 14.28 8.22
N TYR A 180 10.35 13.44 7.23
CA TYR A 180 11.48 12.51 7.23
C TYR A 180 12.82 13.24 7.38
N SER A 181 13.00 14.35 6.66
CA SER A 181 14.22 15.16 6.74
C SER A 181 14.43 15.76 8.14
N ASN A 182 13.35 16.23 8.76
CA ASN A 182 13.38 16.74 10.12
C ASN A 182 13.71 15.62 11.13
N PHE A 183 13.05 14.47 11.02
CA PHE A 183 13.30 13.29 11.85
C PHE A 183 14.77 12.86 11.75
N ARG A 184 15.28 12.75 10.53
CA ARG A 184 16.68 12.43 10.23
C ARG A 184 17.66 13.39 10.91
N LEU A 185 17.41 14.70 10.85
CA LEU A 185 18.25 15.71 11.50
C LEU A 185 18.25 15.56 13.02
N LYS A 186 17.08 15.40 13.62
CA LYS A 186 16.94 15.16 15.06
C LYS A 186 17.69 13.90 15.49
N LEU A 187 17.49 12.79 14.76
CA LEU A 187 18.16 11.52 15.00
C LEU A 187 19.68 11.66 14.89
N LEU A 188 20.19 12.32 13.86
CA LEU A 188 21.63 12.51 13.68
C LEU A 188 22.23 13.32 14.84
N ASN A 189 21.59 14.42 15.24
CA ASN A 189 22.05 15.24 16.35
C ASN A 189 22.05 14.45 17.66
N ASN A 190 20.99 13.70 17.93
CA ASN A 190 20.90 12.84 19.11
C ASN A 190 22.00 11.78 19.14
N LEU A 191 22.26 11.14 18.00
CA LEU A 191 23.33 10.15 17.88
C LEU A 191 24.71 10.76 18.12
N ILE A 192 24.97 11.98 17.62
CA ILE A 192 26.21 12.73 17.86
C ILE A 192 26.39 13.03 19.35
N GLU A 193 25.32 13.42 20.03
CA GLU A 193 25.36 13.77 21.46
C GLU A 193 25.56 12.55 22.35
N ASN A 194 24.88 11.44 22.05
CA ASN A 194 24.82 10.26 22.92
C ASN A 194 25.91 9.21 22.65
N ASN A 195 26.56 9.24 21.48
CA ASN A 195 27.51 8.19 21.05
C ASN A 195 28.91 8.77 20.76
N LYS A 196 29.46 9.53 21.71
CA LYS A 196 30.73 10.30 21.55
C LYS A 196 31.96 9.45 21.23
N GLU A 197 31.92 8.16 21.52
CA GLU A 197 33.01 7.20 21.23
C GLU A 197 33.07 6.81 19.73
N LEU A 198 31.99 7.04 18.98
CA LEU A 198 31.95 6.75 17.54
C LEU A 198 32.45 7.96 16.74
N SER A 199 33.18 7.70 15.64
CA SER A 199 33.52 8.75 14.69
C SER A 199 32.25 9.29 14.02
N ARG A 200 32.29 10.55 13.58
CA ARG A 200 31.14 11.19 12.90
C ARG A 200 30.76 10.44 11.63
N GLU A 201 31.72 9.89 10.91
CA GLU A 201 31.49 9.06 9.73
C GLU A 201 30.68 7.80 10.07
N ASN A 202 31.04 7.12 11.15
CA ASN A 202 30.33 5.91 11.59
C ASN A 202 28.92 6.24 12.10
N ILE A 203 28.75 7.32 12.86
CA ILE A 203 27.44 7.79 13.32
C ILE A 203 26.52 8.05 12.13
N PHE A 204 27.05 8.68 11.09
CA PHE A 204 26.30 8.98 9.88
C PHE A 204 25.88 7.72 9.12
N GLU A 205 26.78 6.74 8.99
CA GLU A 205 26.47 5.45 8.36
C GLU A 205 25.41 4.69 9.16
N CYS A 206 25.54 4.66 10.48
CA CYS A 206 24.56 4.09 11.40
C CYS A 206 23.18 4.76 11.27
N ALA A 207 23.14 6.09 11.27
CA ALA A 207 21.90 6.86 11.10
C ALA A 207 21.20 6.51 9.78
N ASN A 208 21.95 6.44 8.67
CA ASN A 208 21.38 6.07 7.37
C ASN A 208 20.77 4.67 7.39
N ARG A 209 21.52 3.68 7.86
CA ARG A 209 21.04 2.29 7.89
C ARG A 209 19.84 2.13 8.82
N LEU A 210 19.81 2.86 9.93
CA LEU A 210 18.68 2.85 10.84
C LEU A 210 17.44 3.48 10.21
N LEU A 211 17.59 4.61 9.52
CA LEU A 211 16.50 5.25 8.77
C LEU A 211 15.98 4.34 7.66
N ASP A 212 16.86 3.65 6.93
CA ASP A 212 16.48 2.67 5.89
C ASP A 212 15.64 1.53 6.48
N ARG A 213 15.98 1.05 7.68
CA ARG A 213 15.20 0.04 8.41
C ARG A 213 13.81 0.55 8.80
N PHE A 214 13.71 1.79 9.29
CA PHE A 214 12.41 2.40 9.60
C PHE A 214 11.57 2.62 8.35
N MET A 215 12.16 3.12 7.27
CA MET A 215 11.47 3.29 5.99
C MET A 215 10.99 1.96 5.41
N PHE A 216 11.77 0.89 5.54
CA PHE A 216 11.31 -0.45 5.18
C PHE A 216 10.05 -0.83 5.96
N ILE A 217 10.03 -0.65 7.29
CA ILE A 217 8.86 -0.99 8.12
C ILE A 217 7.63 -0.20 7.67
N LEU A 218 7.76 1.12 7.50
CA LEU A 218 6.67 2.00 7.07
C LEU A 218 6.05 1.59 5.72
N PHE A 219 6.89 1.23 4.74
CA PHE A 219 6.40 0.74 3.45
C PHE A 219 5.85 -0.68 3.53
N ALA A 220 6.51 -1.56 4.28
CA ALA A 220 6.16 -2.96 4.36
C ALA A 220 4.83 -3.18 5.08
N GLU A 221 4.52 -2.39 6.12
CA GLU A 221 3.26 -2.53 6.87
C GLU A 221 2.03 -2.15 6.02
N ASP A 222 2.15 -1.13 5.16
CA ASP A 222 1.05 -0.68 4.29
C ASP A 222 0.89 -1.53 3.03
N ARG A 223 1.96 -2.24 2.62
CA ARG A 223 1.93 -3.20 1.50
C ARG A 223 1.52 -4.61 1.91
N GLY A 224 1.30 -4.85 3.20
CA GLY A 224 0.97 -6.17 3.74
C GLY A 224 2.14 -7.16 3.73
N LEU A 225 3.38 -6.65 3.62
CA LEU A 225 4.61 -7.44 3.70
C LEU A 225 4.93 -7.84 5.14
N ILE A 226 4.62 -6.96 6.09
CA ILE A 226 4.67 -7.23 7.54
C ILE A 226 3.31 -6.88 8.15
N PRO A 227 3.03 -7.23 9.41
CA PRO A 227 1.77 -6.87 10.06
C PRO A 227 1.46 -5.36 9.96
N ALA A 228 0.21 -5.03 9.69
CA ALA A 228 -0.23 -3.64 9.61
C ALA A 228 -0.05 -2.90 10.95
N ASN A 229 0.31 -1.61 10.88
CA ASN A 229 0.56 -0.74 12.04
C ASN A 229 1.63 -1.30 13.00
N SER A 230 2.70 -1.86 12.44
CA SER A 230 3.84 -2.40 13.18
C SER A 230 4.48 -1.35 14.09
N ILE A 231 4.67 -0.12 13.58
CA ILE A 231 5.24 1.00 14.36
C ILE A 231 4.40 1.27 15.61
N ASP A 232 3.09 1.43 15.45
CA ASP A 232 2.18 1.73 16.55
C ASP A 232 2.10 0.57 17.55
N ALA A 233 2.14 -0.68 17.06
CA ALA A 233 2.13 -1.87 17.91
C ALA A 233 3.39 -1.94 18.79
N ILE A 234 4.57 -1.61 18.24
CA ILE A 234 5.84 -1.56 18.98
C ILE A 234 5.77 -0.47 20.07
N ILE A 235 5.34 0.74 19.71
CA ILE A 235 5.24 1.86 20.65
C ILE A 235 4.23 1.57 21.76
N LYS A 236 3.08 0.96 21.42
CA LYS A 236 2.07 0.53 22.39
C LYS A 236 2.61 -0.54 23.33
N GLN A 237 3.35 -1.52 22.81
CA GLN A 237 3.97 -2.55 23.64
C GLN A 237 5.00 -1.96 24.60
N TYR A 238 5.84 -1.04 24.13
CA TYR A 238 6.79 -0.31 24.97
C TYR A 238 6.07 0.44 26.10
N HIS A 239 5.02 1.20 25.79
CA HIS A 239 4.23 1.90 26.79
C HIS A 239 3.63 0.98 27.85
N ASN A 240 3.02 -0.12 27.42
CA ASN A 240 2.48 -1.11 28.34
C ASN A 240 3.58 -1.67 29.24
N SER A 241 4.75 -2.03 28.71
CA SER A 241 5.84 -2.56 29.55
C SER A 241 6.35 -1.53 30.56
N GLN A 242 6.48 -0.26 30.17
CA GLN A 242 6.90 0.84 31.05
C GLN A 242 5.93 1.04 32.22
N GLU A 243 4.61 0.94 31.97
CA GLU A 243 3.60 0.98 33.05
C GLU A 243 3.76 -0.15 34.07
N TRP A 244 4.33 -1.28 33.66
CA TRP A 244 4.64 -2.42 34.52
C TRP A 244 6.05 -2.37 35.14
N GLY A 245 6.77 -1.24 34.97
CA GLY A 245 8.08 -1.00 35.56
C GLY A 245 9.27 -1.59 34.78
N ASP A 246 9.10 -1.85 33.47
CA ASP A 246 10.21 -2.20 32.59
C ASP A 246 10.90 -0.94 32.07
N ASP A 247 12.17 -0.73 32.43
CA ASP A 247 13.00 0.41 31.99
C ASP A 247 13.68 0.17 30.62
N THR A 248 13.31 -0.88 29.88
CA THR A 248 13.90 -1.19 28.58
C THR A 248 13.65 -0.05 27.57
N PRO A 249 14.69 0.54 26.96
CA PRO A 249 14.54 1.62 25.98
C PRO A 249 13.75 1.19 24.74
N LEU A 250 13.04 2.14 24.12
CA LEU A 250 12.22 1.91 22.92
C LEU A 250 13.06 1.33 21.77
N TYR A 251 14.30 1.78 21.61
CA TYR A 251 15.17 1.27 20.55
C TYR A 251 15.39 -0.25 20.66
N ASN A 252 15.42 -0.82 21.87
CA ASN A 252 15.57 -2.27 22.05
C ASN A 252 14.37 -3.07 21.52
N TYR A 253 13.16 -2.50 21.58
CA TYR A 253 11.98 -3.09 20.96
C TYR A 253 12.12 -3.13 19.43
N TYR A 254 12.64 -2.06 18.83
CA TYR A 254 12.95 -2.03 17.41
C TYR A 254 14.06 -3.01 17.01
N LYS A 255 15.14 -3.14 17.79
CA LYS A 255 16.20 -4.15 17.53
C LYS A 255 15.64 -5.57 17.48
N LYS A 256 14.74 -5.90 18.41
CA LYS A 256 14.02 -7.18 18.42
C LYS A 256 13.15 -7.35 17.17
N TYR A 257 12.47 -6.28 16.75
CA TYR A 257 11.65 -6.29 15.55
C TYR A 257 12.49 -6.44 14.27
N PHE A 258 13.65 -5.79 14.18
CA PHE A 258 14.60 -5.96 13.08
C PHE A 258 15.08 -7.40 12.97
N GLN A 259 15.36 -8.06 14.10
CA GLN A 259 15.69 -9.48 14.13
C GLN A 259 14.54 -10.34 13.58
N PHE A 260 13.29 -10.02 13.93
CA PHE A 260 12.14 -10.74 13.38
C PHE A 260 12.03 -10.62 11.86
N ILE A 261 12.35 -9.45 11.30
CA ILE A 261 12.36 -9.23 9.85
C ILE A 261 13.51 -9.99 9.19
N ASP A 262 14.69 -10.00 9.79
CA ASP A 262 15.87 -10.72 9.26
C ASP A 262 15.65 -12.24 9.22
N THR A 263 15.26 -12.83 10.35
CA THR A 263 15.16 -14.28 10.49
C THR A 263 13.77 -14.85 10.21
N GLY A 264 12.75 -13.99 10.11
CA GLY A 264 11.34 -14.38 10.14
C GLY A 264 10.86 -14.67 11.57
N ASN A 265 9.57 -14.45 11.81
CA ASN A 265 8.92 -14.81 13.07
C ASN A 265 7.44 -15.18 12.85
N PRO A 266 7.09 -16.48 12.88
CA PRO A 266 5.71 -16.95 12.69
C PRO A 266 4.72 -16.48 13.76
N LYS A 267 5.17 -16.18 14.99
CA LYS A 267 4.27 -15.79 16.09
C LYS A 267 3.64 -14.42 15.88
N VAL A 268 4.35 -13.56 15.16
CA VAL A 268 3.90 -12.21 14.82
C VAL A 268 3.61 -12.08 13.32
N ASN A 269 3.51 -13.19 12.59
CA ASN A 269 3.25 -13.21 11.14
C ASN A 269 4.24 -12.37 10.32
N ILE A 270 5.53 -12.39 10.68
CA ILE A 270 6.59 -11.72 9.90
C ILE A 270 7.32 -12.77 9.07
N PRO A 271 7.27 -12.71 7.73
CA PRO A 271 8.05 -13.61 6.89
C PRO A 271 9.54 -13.23 6.92
N LYS A 272 10.37 -14.15 6.47
CA LYS A 272 11.82 -13.97 6.45
C LYS A 272 12.21 -13.11 5.24
N TYR A 273 12.64 -11.88 5.46
CA TYR A 273 13.08 -10.98 4.38
C TYR A 273 14.55 -11.13 4.02
N ASN A 274 15.36 -11.70 4.92
CA ASN A 274 16.70 -12.20 4.58
C ASN A 274 17.51 -11.17 3.78
N GLY A 275 17.63 -9.96 4.30
CA GLY A 275 18.22 -8.82 3.61
C GLY A 275 19.46 -8.34 4.35
N ASN A 276 20.53 -8.02 3.62
CA ASN A 276 21.73 -7.39 4.20
C ASN A 276 21.40 -6.14 5.06
N LEU A 277 20.22 -5.52 4.86
CA LEU A 277 19.73 -4.38 5.63
C LEU A 277 19.48 -4.69 7.12
N PHE A 278 18.90 -5.86 7.43
CA PHE A 278 18.50 -6.23 8.80
C PHE A 278 19.47 -7.17 9.51
N LYS A 279 20.58 -7.54 8.85
CA LYS A 279 21.63 -8.35 9.48
C LYS A 279 22.12 -7.70 10.79
N PRO A 280 22.48 -8.52 11.79
CA PRO A 280 23.10 -8.05 13.01
C PRO A 280 24.30 -7.15 12.69
N ASP A 281 24.38 -6.03 13.39
CA ASP A 281 25.44 -5.05 13.19
C ASP A 281 25.87 -4.48 14.53
N GLU A 282 27.11 -4.75 14.93
CA GLU A 282 27.60 -4.40 16.25
C GLU A 282 27.55 -2.89 16.54
N GLN A 283 27.71 -2.03 15.52
CA GLN A 283 27.61 -0.58 15.72
C GLN A 283 26.16 -0.16 15.96
N LEU A 284 25.22 -0.66 15.14
CA LEU A 284 23.79 -0.39 15.32
C LEU A 284 23.27 -0.93 16.66
N GLU A 285 23.69 -2.12 17.07
CA GLU A 285 23.21 -2.76 18.30
C GLU A 285 23.57 -1.98 19.56
N ASN A 286 24.66 -1.20 19.52
CA ASN A 286 25.20 -0.45 20.64
C ASN A 286 24.82 1.04 20.63
N LEU A 287 24.02 1.51 19.67
CA LEU A 287 23.60 2.92 19.64
C LEU A 287 22.73 3.27 20.85
N ILE A 288 23.03 4.43 21.42
CA ILE A 288 22.22 5.09 22.45
C ILE A 288 21.39 6.16 21.75
N ILE A 289 20.06 6.04 21.87
CA ILE A 289 19.08 6.93 21.22
C ILE A 289 18.01 7.25 22.24
N ASP A 290 17.65 8.53 22.36
CA ASP A 290 16.56 8.93 23.25
C ASP A 290 15.19 8.50 22.69
N ASP A 291 14.32 8.03 23.57
CA ASP A 291 13.06 7.38 23.17
C ASP A 291 12.10 8.34 22.46
N ASP A 292 12.09 9.62 22.85
CA ASP A 292 11.23 10.68 22.27
C ASP A 292 11.55 10.94 20.80
N ILE A 293 12.82 10.89 20.42
CA ILE A 293 13.29 11.07 19.04
C ILE A 293 12.65 10.03 18.11
N ILE A 294 12.62 8.78 18.54
CA ILE A 294 12.08 7.67 17.74
C ILE A 294 10.55 7.67 17.80
N LYS A 295 9.99 7.84 19.00
CA LYS A 295 8.56 7.65 19.25
C LYS A 295 7.69 8.62 18.45
N ASP A 296 7.93 9.92 18.58
CA ASP A 296 6.98 10.93 18.09
C ASP A 296 7.06 11.07 16.56
N ASP A 297 8.27 11.14 16.01
CA ASP A 297 8.48 11.30 14.57
C ASP A 297 8.10 10.02 13.79
N LEU A 298 8.42 8.81 14.29
CA LEU A 298 7.97 7.58 13.61
C LEU A 298 6.47 7.35 13.72
N SER A 299 5.86 7.65 14.87
CA SER A 299 4.40 7.56 15.01
C SER A 299 3.70 8.54 14.08
N HIS A 300 4.26 9.73 13.86
CA HIS A 300 3.72 10.67 12.87
C HIS A 300 3.88 10.14 11.43
N LEU A 301 5.07 9.61 11.08
CA LEU A 301 5.31 9.05 9.75
C LEU A 301 4.43 7.81 9.47
N SER A 302 4.12 6.97 10.47
CA SER A 302 3.23 5.81 10.30
C SER A 302 1.76 6.19 10.01
N THR A 303 1.40 7.47 10.14
CA THR A 303 0.05 7.95 9.80
C THR A 303 -0.18 8.05 8.30
N TYR A 304 0.88 8.14 7.49
CA TYR A 304 0.77 8.13 6.03
C TYR A 304 0.45 6.74 5.50
N ASP A 305 0.04 6.67 4.23
CA ASP A 305 -0.16 5.42 3.50
C ASP A 305 0.92 5.28 2.43
N PHE A 306 1.88 4.39 2.66
CA PHE A 306 3.03 4.13 1.78
C PHE A 306 2.72 3.12 0.66
N SER A 307 1.48 2.67 0.55
CA SER A 307 1.01 1.84 -0.57
C SER A 307 0.54 2.72 -1.73
N ASP A 308 -0.25 3.76 -1.44
CA ASP A 308 -0.93 4.59 -2.44
C ASP A 308 -0.53 6.06 -2.37
N ASP A 309 -0.49 6.66 -1.17
CA ASP A 309 -0.26 8.09 -1.03
C ASP A 309 1.22 8.46 -1.28
N VAL A 310 2.13 7.49 -1.07
CA VAL A 310 3.58 7.64 -1.30
C VAL A 310 4.08 6.55 -2.24
N GLY A 311 4.44 6.91 -3.47
CA GLY A 311 5.01 5.98 -4.44
C GLY A 311 6.42 5.52 -4.05
N VAL A 312 6.86 4.33 -4.51
CA VAL A 312 8.24 3.85 -4.28
C VAL A 312 9.27 4.77 -4.94
N GLU A 313 8.87 5.43 -6.02
CA GLU A 313 9.63 6.47 -6.71
C GLU A 313 9.96 7.67 -5.80
N VAL A 314 9.11 7.92 -4.79
CA VAL A 314 9.31 8.96 -3.79
C VAL A 314 10.45 8.60 -2.86
N LEU A 315 10.71 7.32 -2.56
CA LEU A 315 11.90 6.93 -1.81
C LEU A 315 13.14 7.46 -2.50
N GLY A 316 13.27 7.23 -3.81
CA GLY A 316 14.40 7.76 -4.58
C GLY A 316 14.56 9.27 -4.43
N HIS A 317 13.48 10.03 -4.56
CA HIS A 317 13.51 11.49 -4.36
C HIS A 317 13.82 11.92 -2.92
N ILE A 318 13.17 11.30 -1.92
CA ILE A 318 13.38 11.58 -0.50
C ILE A 318 14.84 11.35 -0.16
N PHE A 319 15.37 10.21 -0.61
CA PHE A 319 16.74 9.86 -0.31
C PHE A 319 17.75 10.72 -1.07
N GLU A 320 17.58 10.95 -2.37
CA GLU A 320 18.50 11.80 -3.16
C GLU A 320 18.57 13.23 -2.63
N GLN A 321 17.43 13.81 -2.27
CA GLN A 321 17.42 15.15 -1.70
C GLN A 321 18.02 15.16 -0.29
N SER A 322 17.78 14.10 0.50
CA SER A 322 18.44 13.94 1.79
C SER A 322 19.96 13.71 1.68
N LEU A 323 20.45 13.06 0.62
CA LEU A 323 21.88 12.90 0.33
C LEU A 323 22.51 14.25 0.00
N ASN A 324 21.85 15.08 -0.80
CA ASN A 324 22.29 16.45 -1.08
C ASN A 324 22.31 17.31 0.19
N ASP A 325 21.32 17.16 1.07
CA ASP A 325 21.29 17.89 2.34
C ASP A 325 22.35 17.36 3.32
N LEU A 326 22.65 16.07 3.27
CA LEU A 326 23.74 15.46 4.04
C LEU A 326 25.12 15.94 3.62
N GLU A 327 25.39 16.09 2.32
CA GLU A 327 26.68 16.61 1.86
C GLU A 327 26.91 18.01 2.41
N LYS A 328 25.87 18.86 2.40
CA LYS A 328 25.93 20.18 3.04
C LYS A 328 26.17 20.09 4.55
N ILE A 329 25.58 19.11 5.24
CA ILE A 329 25.77 18.89 6.68
C ILE A 329 27.18 18.36 6.96
N LYS A 330 27.70 17.43 6.15
CA LYS A 330 29.09 16.97 6.25
C LYS A 330 30.06 18.12 6.03
N GLU A 331 29.87 18.91 4.96
CA GLU A 331 30.69 20.09 4.67
C GLU A 331 30.63 21.10 5.83
N SER A 332 29.45 21.38 6.40
CA SER A 332 29.31 22.32 7.52
C SER A 332 29.83 21.80 8.86
N LEU A 333 29.85 20.48 9.07
CA LEU A 333 30.40 19.86 10.28
C LEU A 333 31.92 19.68 10.23
N ILE A 334 32.52 19.70 9.04
CA ILE A 334 33.97 19.59 8.82
C ILE A 334 34.65 20.96 8.88
N GLU A 335 33.97 22.05 8.51
CA GLU A 335 34.51 23.41 8.59
C GLU A 335 33.82 24.23 9.72
N GLU A 336 34.53 24.45 10.83
CA GLU A 336 34.24 25.59 11.69
C GLU A 336 34.45 26.87 10.84
N HIS A 337 33.35 27.41 10.30
CA HIS A 337 33.09 28.79 9.83
C HIS A 337 32.41 28.83 8.45
N GLN A 338 31.17 29.34 8.46
CA GLN A 338 30.38 29.89 7.34
C GLN A 338 29.97 28.93 6.21
N ILE A 339 28.65 28.65 6.18
CA ILE A 339 27.94 28.03 5.05
C ILE A 339 28.11 28.93 3.81
N LYS A 340 29.06 28.59 2.93
CA LYS A 340 29.05 29.07 1.54
C LYS A 340 28.13 28.15 0.74
N ASN A 341 27.19 28.76 0.02
CA ASN A 341 26.36 28.07 -0.97
C ASN A 341 27.24 27.52 -2.12
N THR A 342 27.75 26.31 -1.97
CA THR A 342 28.32 25.51 -3.05
C THR A 342 27.17 24.96 -3.89
N ARG A 343 26.92 25.62 -5.03
CA ARG A 343 26.00 25.11 -6.06
C ARG A 343 26.56 23.81 -6.62
N LYS A 344 25.68 22.79 -6.68
CA LYS A 344 25.68 21.61 -7.58
C LYS A 344 27.06 21.02 -7.85
N LYS A 345 27.53 20.08 -7.03
CA LYS A 345 28.76 19.34 -7.37
C LYS A 345 28.65 17.85 -7.55
N ASP A 346 27.58 17.19 -7.12
CA ASP A 346 27.35 15.80 -7.49
C ASP A 346 26.11 15.68 -8.38
N GLY A 347 26.32 15.15 -9.58
CA GLY A 347 25.31 14.97 -10.64
C GLY A 347 24.28 13.89 -10.31
N VAL A 348 23.80 13.85 -9.08
CA VAL A 348 22.73 12.97 -8.60
C VAL A 348 21.41 13.53 -9.13
N PHE A 349 21.04 13.06 -10.32
CA PHE A 349 19.79 13.43 -10.97
C PHE A 349 18.86 12.23 -11.02
N TYR A 350 17.78 12.29 -10.26
CA TYR A 350 16.66 11.37 -10.44
C TYR A 350 16.19 11.37 -11.89
N THR A 351 16.04 10.18 -12.47
CA THR A 351 15.46 10.03 -13.81
C THR A 351 13.95 9.92 -13.69
N PRO A 352 13.16 10.90 -14.19
CA PRO A 352 11.71 10.88 -14.08
C PRO A 352 11.08 9.59 -14.64
N LYS A 353 9.95 9.18 -14.05
CA LYS A 353 9.23 7.94 -14.44
C LYS A 353 8.93 7.85 -15.94
N PHE A 354 8.58 8.96 -16.58
CA PHE A 354 8.31 8.97 -18.01
C PHE A 354 9.58 8.72 -18.85
N ILE A 355 10.75 9.16 -18.37
CA ILE A 355 12.05 8.91 -19.00
C ILE A 355 12.45 7.44 -18.82
N THR A 356 12.40 6.90 -17.61
CA THR A 356 12.74 5.47 -17.38
C THR A 356 11.81 4.57 -18.19
N LYS A 357 10.50 4.85 -18.22
CA LYS A 357 9.53 4.14 -19.06
C LYS A 357 9.84 4.26 -20.54
N TYR A 358 10.23 5.44 -21.02
CA TYR A 358 10.64 5.64 -22.41
C TYR A 358 11.86 4.78 -22.76
N ILE A 359 12.88 4.76 -21.91
CA ILE A 359 14.08 3.94 -22.12
C ILE A 359 13.71 2.46 -22.17
N VAL A 360 12.93 1.96 -21.20
CA VAL A 360 12.48 0.57 -21.15
C VAL A 360 11.69 0.18 -22.40
N ASN A 361 10.77 1.04 -22.86
CA ASN A 361 9.96 0.79 -24.04
C ASN A 361 10.80 0.67 -25.33
N ASN A 362 11.89 1.43 -25.42
CA ASN A 362 12.77 1.44 -26.59
C ASN A 362 13.93 0.44 -26.48
N THR A 363 14.05 -0.29 -25.37
CA THR A 363 15.15 -1.25 -25.13
C THR A 363 14.60 -2.63 -24.80
N VAL A 364 14.31 -2.90 -23.53
CA VAL A 364 13.83 -4.20 -23.03
C VAL A 364 12.54 -4.60 -23.74
N ALA A 365 11.59 -3.68 -23.88
CA ALA A 365 10.32 -3.99 -24.53
C ALA A 365 10.46 -4.27 -26.03
N LYS A 366 11.42 -3.61 -26.68
CA LYS A 366 11.75 -3.88 -28.08
C LYS A 366 12.38 -5.26 -28.24
N LEU A 367 13.32 -5.64 -27.37
CA LEU A 367 13.91 -6.99 -27.36
C LEU A 367 12.86 -8.10 -27.16
N CYS A 368 11.93 -7.89 -26.22
CA CYS A 368 10.81 -8.79 -25.98
C CYS A 368 9.90 -8.90 -27.20
N SER A 369 9.48 -7.77 -27.78
CA SER A 369 8.64 -7.75 -28.98
C SER A 369 9.29 -8.44 -30.17
N ASP A 370 10.57 -8.19 -30.43
CA ASP A 370 11.31 -8.80 -31.53
C ASP A 370 11.44 -10.32 -31.36
N LYS A 371 11.63 -10.80 -30.12
CA LYS A 371 11.64 -12.25 -29.83
C LYS A 371 10.24 -12.85 -30.01
N LYS A 372 9.17 -12.19 -29.54
CA LYS A 372 7.78 -12.64 -29.77
C LYS A 372 7.44 -12.73 -31.26
N GLU A 373 7.89 -11.78 -32.07
CA GLU A 373 7.70 -11.77 -33.52
C GLU A 373 8.46 -12.93 -34.20
N LYS A 374 9.72 -13.16 -33.83
CA LYS A 374 10.51 -14.31 -34.31
C LYS A 374 9.85 -15.66 -33.97
N LEU A 375 9.26 -15.75 -32.77
CA LEU A 375 8.50 -16.91 -32.31
C LEU A 375 7.06 -16.96 -32.84
N LYS A 376 6.64 -15.95 -33.62
CA LYS A 376 5.31 -15.83 -34.20
C LYS A 376 4.21 -15.92 -33.15
N LEU A 377 4.41 -15.32 -31.97
CA LEU A 377 3.46 -15.41 -30.85
C LEU A 377 2.17 -14.61 -31.08
N TYR A 378 2.17 -13.65 -32.00
CA TYR A 378 0.99 -12.87 -32.38
C TYR A 378 0.13 -13.53 -33.47
N GLU A 379 0.63 -14.57 -34.15
CA GLU A 379 -0.12 -15.24 -35.22
C GLU A 379 -1.20 -16.16 -34.62
N GLU A 380 -2.38 -16.19 -35.23
CA GLU A 380 -3.39 -17.19 -34.89
C GLU A 380 -2.91 -18.59 -35.29
N ILE A 381 -3.19 -19.57 -34.44
CA ILE A 381 -2.86 -20.97 -34.73
C ILE A 381 -4.12 -21.72 -35.16
N LYS A 382 -3.94 -22.73 -36.01
CA LYS A 382 -5.02 -23.65 -36.38
C LYS A 382 -5.47 -24.45 -35.15
N ASP A 383 -6.76 -24.73 -35.04
CA ASP A 383 -7.32 -25.57 -33.98
C ASP A 383 -7.02 -27.06 -34.22
N THR A 384 -5.75 -27.42 -34.07
CA THR A 384 -5.26 -28.80 -34.20
C THR A 384 -4.33 -29.10 -33.04
N LYS A 385 -4.35 -30.35 -32.55
CA LYS A 385 -3.50 -30.78 -31.43
C LYS A 385 -2.03 -30.43 -31.63
N LYS A 386 -1.49 -30.72 -32.83
CA LYS A 386 -0.09 -30.45 -33.19
C LYS A 386 0.26 -28.95 -33.21
N ALA A 387 -0.66 -28.09 -33.62
CA ALA A 387 -0.43 -26.64 -33.61
C ALA A 387 -0.45 -26.07 -32.17
N LYS A 388 -1.35 -26.58 -31.32
CA LYS A 388 -1.40 -26.23 -29.88
C LYS A 388 -0.14 -26.66 -29.14
N GLU A 389 0.34 -27.89 -29.38
CA GLU A 389 1.62 -28.38 -28.84
C GLU A 389 2.78 -27.48 -29.26
N ARG A 390 2.89 -27.16 -30.55
CA ARG A 390 3.94 -26.25 -31.04
C ARG A 390 3.86 -24.86 -30.42
N ARG A 391 2.65 -24.31 -30.26
CA ARG A 391 2.45 -23.00 -29.61
C ARG A 391 2.92 -23.03 -28.16
N ARG A 392 2.56 -24.08 -27.42
CA ARG A 392 3.04 -24.31 -26.06
C ARG A 392 4.57 -24.33 -25.99
N ASP A 393 5.22 -25.08 -26.88
CA ASP A 393 6.68 -25.15 -26.91
C ASP A 393 7.31 -23.78 -27.23
N THR A 394 6.73 -22.99 -28.15
CA THR A 394 7.21 -21.62 -28.40
C THR A 394 7.00 -20.66 -27.23
N LEU A 395 5.95 -20.85 -26.43
CA LEU A 395 5.72 -20.05 -25.22
C LEU A 395 6.75 -20.40 -24.13
N HIS A 396 7.10 -21.68 -23.97
CA HIS A 396 8.20 -22.10 -23.09
C HIS A 396 9.56 -21.59 -23.58
N GLU A 397 9.82 -21.56 -24.89
CA GLU A 397 11.04 -20.93 -25.42
C GLU A 397 11.09 -19.42 -25.10
N TYR A 398 9.95 -18.72 -25.18
CA TYR A 398 9.88 -17.32 -24.78
C TYR A 398 10.10 -17.13 -23.28
N ARG A 399 9.59 -18.07 -22.47
CA ARG A 399 9.85 -18.10 -21.02
C ARG A 399 11.34 -18.14 -20.74
N GLU A 400 12.03 -19.16 -21.26
CA GLU A 400 13.48 -19.32 -21.07
C GLU A 400 14.25 -18.07 -21.52
N TYR A 401 13.81 -17.43 -22.60
CA TYR A 401 14.37 -16.16 -23.03
C TYR A 401 14.20 -15.05 -21.98
N LEU A 402 12.99 -14.82 -21.46
CA LEU A 402 12.75 -13.83 -20.40
C LEU A 402 13.62 -14.11 -19.18
N GLU A 403 13.70 -15.36 -18.74
CA GLU A 403 14.49 -15.78 -17.57
C GLU A 403 16.00 -15.59 -17.78
N SER A 404 16.46 -15.61 -19.04
CA SER A 404 17.87 -15.44 -19.40
C SER A 404 18.32 -13.97 -19.50
N LEU A 405 17.40 -13.01 -19.64
CA LEU A 405 17.73 -11.60 -19.86
C LEU A 405 18.57 -11.05 -18.69
N LYS A 406 19.62 -10.29 -19.00
CA LYS A 406 20.44 -9.59 -18.00
C LYS A 406 20.41 -8.10 -18.30
N ILE A 407 19.88 -7.33 -17.37
CA ILE A 407 19.75 -5.87 -17.46
C ILE A 407 20.67 -5.27 -16.41
N VAL A 408 21.64 -4.46 -16.85
CA VAL A 408 22.58 -3.80 -15.96
C VAL A 408 22.34 -2.29 -15.97
N ASP A 409 22.32 -1.70 -14.79
CA ASP A 409 22.37 -0.26 -14.58
C ASP A 409 23.67 0.11 -13.85
N PRO A 410 24.69 0.64 -14.57
CA PRO A 410 26.02 0.86 -14.02
C PRO A 410 26.13 2.12 -13.13
N ALA A 411 25.05 2.91 -13.03
CA ALA A 411 24.95 4.08 -12.17
C ALA A 411 23.51 4.16 -11.64
N CYS A 412 23.12 3.11 -10.91
CA CYS A 412 21.70 2.84 -10.66
C CYS A 412 21.02 3.85 -9.75
N GLY A 413 21.78 4.63 -8.97
CA GLY A 413 21.25 5.56 -7.99
C GLY A 413 20.25 4.85 -7.09
N SER A 414 19.07 5.45 -6.95
CA SER A 414 17.92 4.91 -6.21
C SER A 414 17.20 3.73 -6.88
N GLY A 415 17.67 3.24 -8.03
CA GLY A 415 17.12 2.06 -8.71
C GLY A 415 15.88 2.35 -9.56
N ALA A 416 15.64 3.59 -9.96
CA ALA A 416 14.45 3.99 -10.73
C ALA A 416 14.32 3.25 -12.07
N PHE A 417 15.41 3.08 -12.82
CA PHE A 417 15.41 2.33 -14.07
C PHE A 417 15.21 0.83 -13.84
N LEU A 418 15.92 0.24 -12.87
CA LEU A 418 15.76 -1.17 -12.48
C LEU A 418 14.31 -1.49 -12.06
N THR A 419 13.68 -0.60 -11.31
CA THR A 419 12.26 -0.71 -10.92
C THR A 419 11.33 -0.65 -12.13
N ALA A 420 11.63 0.21 -13.11
CA ALA A 420 10.86 0.27 -14.36
C ALA A 420 11.02 -1.02 -15.19
N CYS A 421 12.23 -1.58 -15.26
CA CYS A 421 12.50 -2.88 -15.89
C CYS A 421 11.77 -4.02 -15.18
N PHE A 422 11.80 -4.05 -13.84
CA PHE A 422 11.06 -5.03 -13.04
C PHE A 422 9.58 -5.06 -13.42
N ARG A 423 8.92 -3.89 -13.40
CA ARG A 423 7.48 -3.79 -13.71
C ARG A 423 7.15 -4.24 -15.13
N TYR A 424 8.03 -3.92 -16.09
CA TYR A 424 7.85 -4.37 -17.47
C TYR A 424 7.97 -5.89 -17.58
N LEU A 425 9.03 -6.49 -17.01
CA LEU A 425 9.23 -7.93 -17.03
C LEU A 425 8.10 -8.68 -16.29
N LEU A 426 7.64 -8.16 -15.16
CA LEU A 426 6.52 -8.75 -14.41
C LEU A 426 5.26 -8.79 -15.27
N GLY A 427 4.92 -7.69 -15.97
CA GLY A 427 3.79 -7.66 -16.90
C GLY A 427 3.94 -8.62 -18.07
N GLU A 428 5.16 -8.80 -18.58
CA GLU A 428 5.46 -9.77 -19.64
C GLU A 428 5.29 -11.22 -19.17
N HIS A 429 5.72 -11.54 -17.96
CA HIS A 429 5.51 -12.84 -17.34
C HIS A 429 4.02 -13.12 -17.08
N GLN A 430 3.26 -12.12 -16.59
CA GLN A 430 1.81 -12.23 -16.41
C GLN A 430 1.08 -12.48 -17.74
N TRP A 431 1.46 -11.77 -18.80
CA TRP A 431 0.94 -12.01 -20.15
C TRP A 431 1.25 -13.45 -20.61
N LEU A 432 2.49 -13.90 -20.44
CA LEU A 432 2.91 -15.25 -20.81
C LEU A 432 2.13 -16.32 -20.05
N GLN A 433 1.91 -16.13 -18.75
CA GLN A 433 1.11 -17.03 -17.91
C GLN A 433 -0.32 -17.16 -18.45
N ASN A 434 -0.96 -16.03 -18.78
CA ASN A 434 -2.30 -16.01 -19.36
C ASN A 434 -2.36 -16.72 -20.73
N GLU A 435 -1.31 -16.63 -21.55
CA GLU A 435 -1.24 -17.35 -22.82
C GLU A 435 -1.02 -18.86 -22.63
N LEU A 436 -0.15 -19.27 -21.71
CA LEU A 436 0.11 -20.68 -21.42
C LEU A 436 -1.12 -21.40 -20.86
N PHE A 437 -1.92 -20.72 -20.03
CA PHE A 437 -3.15 -21.25 -19.45
C PHE A 437 -4.18 -21.71 -20.50
N LYS A 438 -4.13 -21.19 -21.73
CA LYS A 438 -5.01 -21.62 -22.83
C LYS A 438 -4.66 -23.00 -23.38
N TYR A 439 -3.44 -23.48 -23.13
CA TYR A 439 -2.90 -24.71 -23.73
C TYR A 439 -2.53 -25.78 -22.69
N GLU A 440 -2.36 -25.40 -21.43
CA GLU A 440 -2.06 -26.31 -20.32
C GLU A 440 -3.17 -26.25 -19.26
N ALA A 441 -3.86 -27.38 -19.04
CA ALA A 441 -4.81 -27.52 -17.95
C ALA A 441 -4.04 -27.88 -16.67
N GLY A 442 -3.60 -26.87 -15.93
CA GLY A 442 -2.95 -27.03 -14.63
C GLY A 442 -2.72 -25.69 -13.96
N LEU A 443 -2.90 -25.64 -12.64
CA LEU A 443 -2.32 -24.59 -11.81
C LEU A 443 -0.80 -24.78 -11.82
N PHE A 444 -0.12 -24.26 -12.84
CA PHE A 444 1.29 -23.95 -12.68
C PHE A 444 1.34 -22.77 -11.74
N ASP A 445 1.71 -23.07 -10.50
CA ASP A 445 1.96 -22.04 -9.53
C ASP A 445 3.28 -21.38 -9.90
N TYR A 446 3.19 -20.28 -10.64
CA TYR A 446 4.31 -19.39 -10.86
C TYR A 446 4.56 -18.61 -9.57
N HIS A 447 4.92 -19.33 -8.52
CA HIS A 447 5.41 -18.72 -7.30
C HIS A 447 6.74 -18.03 -7.60
N ASP A 448 6.92 -16.85 -7.01
CA ASP A 448 8.20 -16.16 -6.95
C ASP A 448 8.75 -15.60 -8.29
N ILE A 449 7.89 -15.28 -9.28
CA ILE A 449 8.33 -14.59 -10.53
C ILE A 449 9.04 -13.27 -10.21
N ASP A 450 8.46 -12.52 -9.31
CA ASP A 450 8.99 -11.28 -8.75
C ASP A 450 10.41 -11.47 -8.19
N LYS A 451 10.63 -12.49 -7.34
CA LYS A 451 11.97 -12.80 -6.82
C LYS A 451 12.92 -13.23 -7.94
N GLN A 452 12.45 -14.05 -8.88
CA GLN A 452 13.25 -14.47 -10.02
C GLN A 452 13.74 -13.29 -10.84
N ILE A 453 12.86 -12.32 -11.14
CA ILE A 453 13.22 -11.12 -11.89
C ILE A 453 14.31 -10.35 -11.15
N ILE A 454 14.14 -10.13 -9.84
CA ILE A 454 15.10 -9.37 -9.03
C ILE A 454 16.44 -10.10 -8.94
N GLU A 455 16.46 -11.41 -8.68
CA GLU A 455 17.69 -12.17 -8.47
C GLU A 455 18.45 -12.49 -9.76
N LYS A 456 17.72 -12.74 -10.86
CA LYS A 456 18.32 -13.26 -12.09
C LYS A 456 18.37 -12.23 -13.21
N ASN A 457 17.48 -11.25 -13.28
CA ASN A 457 17.41 -10.34 -14.42
C ASN A 457 18.03 -8.97 -14.16
N LEU A 458 17.97 -8.46 -12.93
CA LEU A 458 18.30 -7.07 -12.63
C LEU A 458 19.62 -6.94 -11.87
N PHE A 459 20.50 -6.08 -12.38
CA PHE A 459 21.83 -5.84 -11.80
C PHE A 459 22.11 -4.33 -11.74
N GLY A 460 22.54 -3.84 -10.59
CA GLY A 460 22.82 -2.42 -10.37
C GLY A 460 24.18 -2.21 -9.73
N VAL A 461 24.88 -1.15 -10.15
CA VAL A 461 26.12 -0.67 -9.54
C VAL A 461 25.97 0.82 -9.28
N ASP A 462 26.42 1.28 -8.12
CA ASP A 462 26.54 2.69 -7.80
C ASP A 462 27.75 2.92 -6.90
N ILE A 463 28.38 4.09 -7.00
CA ILE A 463 29.53 4.46 -6.17
C ILE A 463 29.10 4.78 -4.72
N ASN A 464 27.86 5.25 -4.54
CA ASN A 464 27.30 5.58 -3.24
C ASN A 464 26.57 4.36 -2.66
N GLY A 465 27.11 3.80 -1.57
CA GLY A 465 26.51 2.66 -0.87
C GLY A 465 25.09 2.91 -0.37
N ALA A 466 24.75 4.15 -0.01
CA ALA A 466 23.38 4.50 0.40
C ALA A 466 22.40 4.35 -0.78
N SER A 467 22.77 4.85 -1.97
CA SER A 467 21.99 4.67 -3.20
C SER A 467 21.73 3.19 -3.50
N VAL A 468 22.73 2.33 -3.33
CA VAL A 468 22.58 0.88 -3.50
C VAL A 468 21.59 0.29 -2.48
N GLY A 469 21.62 0.73 -1.22
CA GLY A 469 20.67 0.32 -0.19
C GLY A 469 19.23 0.66 -0.59
N ILE A 470 19.02 1.86 -1.13
CA ILE A 470 17.72 2.35 -1.58
C ILE A 470 17.24 1.59 -2.81
N ALA A 471 18.10 1.36 -3.80
CA ALA A 471 17.74 0.57 -4.97
C ALA A 471 17.25 -0.84 -4.59
N LYS A 472 17.92 -1.47 -3.61
CA LYS A 472 17.48 -2.75 -3.05
C LYS A 472 16.13 -2.63 -2.35
N LEU A 473 15.96 -1.64 -1.48
CA LEU A 473 14.70 -1.37 -0.80
C LEU A 473 13.56 -1.16 -1.79
N SER A 474 13.75 -0.31 -2.80
CA SER A 474 12.76 0.00 -3.83
C SER A 474 12.33 -1.24 -4.63
N LEU A 475 13.26 -2.14 -4.96
CA LEU A 475 12.98 -3.39 -5.63
C LEU A 475 12.29 -4.41 -4.71
N TRP A 476 12.74 -4.56 -3.46
CA TRP A 476 12.09 -5.42 -2.46
C TRP A 476 10.67 -4.99 -2.16
N LEU A 477 10.35 -3.69 -2.23
CA LEU A 477 8.97 -3.23 -2.06
C LEU A 477 8.08 -3.53 -3.28
N GLN A 478 8.62 -4.02 -4.40
CA GLN A 478 7.82 -4.49 -5.53
C GLN A 478 7.44 -5.97 -5.46
N THR A 479 8.07 -6.75 -4.58
CA THR A 479 7.70 -8.13 -4.23
C THR A 479 6.68 -8.10 -3.12
#